data_AF-A0A6L8GCL2-F1
#
_entry.id   AF-A0A6L8GCL2-F1
#
_cell.length_a   1.000
_cell.length_b   1.000
_cell.length_c   1.000
_cell.angle_alpha   90.00
_cell.angle_beta   90.00
_cell.angle_gamma   90.00
#
_symmetry.space_group_name_H-M   'P 1'
#
loop_
_entity.id
_entity.type
_entity.pdbx_description
1 polymer ?
#
loop_
_entity_poly.entity_id
_entity_poly.type
_entity_poly.pdbx_seq_one_letter_code
_entity_poly.pdbx_strand_id
1 'polypeptide(L)'
;MLLLLRAAASGRRLTIVLQPRAQHYLQACAQASVLLYWGWHWRPVYDHLPLIAAQLLFAYAFDMLLAWSRRDSYVLGFGPFPIIFGINLFLWFVPDWFAFQFLLIAAGFGAKELVRWEKDGRSAHIFNPSSLPLAVGSLVLLLTGATDLTLGQEIATTFDIPPYIGLWIFLIALPGQLAFGVAPMTLAATVTLFGLGAVYRAATGTYFFVDSYIPAAVFLGMNLLFTDPSTSPRTELGRLVFGVLYGLSVAALYAALEAAGAPTFYDKLLAVPLLNLSVRAIDRWARSEAVRRIDPAALGRALAPRRRHLAYMAIWTAAFLPINAAEGVGDVREAGLPLWRHACDRGRLEACRALAATYAPECVAGSPRACNELGILAADGLASTPLPAPEAFARACGLGLPEGCANEEELASGGSSWRRPPED
;
A
#
# COMPACT_ATOMS: atom_id res chain seq x y z
N MET A 1 -16.77 26.39 -6.58
CA MET A 1 -17.49 27.55 -7.14
C MET A 1 -18.09 27.30 -8.52
N LEU A 2 -17.31 26.89 -9.53
CA LEU A 2 -17.82 26.64 -10.90
C LEU A 2 -18.94 25.58 -10.98
N LEU A 3 -18.83 24.46 -10.25
CA LEU A 3 -19.87 23.42 -10.22
C LEU A 3 -21.18 23.94 -9.63
N LEU A 4 -21.10 24.75 -8.57
CA LEU A 4 -22.25 25.38 -7.93
C LEU A 4 -22.96 26.34 -8.90
N LEU A 5 -22.20 27.19 -9.61
CA LEU A 5 -22.75 28.10 -10.62
C LEU A 5 -23.43 27.35 -11.76
N ARG A 6 -22.84 26.25 -12.25
CA ARG A 6 -23.46 25.39 -13.28
C ARG A 6 -24.72 24.70 -12.79
N ALA A 7 -24.73 24.18 -11.56
CA ALA A 7 -25.90 23.55 -10.98
C ALA A 7 -27.05 24.57 -10.82
N ALA A 8 -26.75 25.74 -10.25
CA ALA A 8 -27.72 26.81 -10.02
C ALA A 8 -28.25 27.42 -11.33
N ALA A 9 -27.40 27.61 -12.34
CA ALA A 9 -27.80 28.15 -13.64
C ALA A 9 -28.66 27.19 -14.47
N SER A 10 -28.78 25.92 -14.09
CA SER A 10 -29.45 24.92 -14.92
C SER A 10 -30.98 24.98 -14.89
N GLY A 11 -31.59 25.64 -13.89
CA GLY A 11 -33.05 25.74 -13.74
C GLY A 11 -33.78 24.39 -13.56
N ARG A 12 -33.04 23.28 -13.41
CA ARG A 12 -33.58 21.92 -13.27
C ARG A 12 -33.95 21.63 -11.83
N ARG A 13 -34.94 20.75 -11.63
CA ARG A 13 -35.30 20.26 -10.29
C ARG A 13 -34.28 19.24 -9.82
N LEU A 14 -33.40 19.66 -8.92
CA LEU A 14 -32.39 18.79 -8.31
C LEU A 14 -33.02 17.90 -7.24
N THR A 15 -32.71 16.61 -7.27
CA THR A 15 -33.29 15.60 -6.38
C THR A 15 -32.20 14.78 -5.69
N ILE A 16 -32.53 14.24 -4.53
CA ILE A 16 -31.68 13.32 -3.76
C ILE A 16 -32.42 11.98 -3.66
N VAL A 17 -31.73 10.89 -4.03
CA VAL A 17 -32.26 9.53 -3.98
C VAL A 17 -31.39 8.72 -3.00
N LEU A 18 -32.01 8.15 -1.97
CA LEU A 18 -31.30 7.29 -1.04
C LEU A 18 -31.14 5.89 -1.65
N GLN A 19 -29.90 5.44 -1.86
CA GLN A 19 -29.62 4.09 -2.38
C GLN A 19 -28.34 3.51 -1.77
N PRO A 20 -28.41 2.89 -0.58
CA PRO A 20 -27.26 2.21 0.00
C PRO A 20 -26.91 0.98 -0.85
N ARG A 21 -25.63 0.84 -1.21
CA ARG A 21 -25.11 -0.33 -1.96
C ARG A 21 -24.22 -1.18 -1.06
N ALA A 22 -24.42 -2.50 -1.10
CA ALA A 22 -23.65 -3.49 -0.36
C ALA A 22 -22.14 -3.30 -0.47
N GLN A 23 -21.65 -3.11 -1.70
CA GLN A 23 -20.24 -2.90 -1.98
C GLN A 23 -19.64 -1.69 -1.24
N HIS A 24 -20.41 -0.62 -1.05
CA HIS A 24 -19.89 0.58 -0.40
C HIS A 24 -19.86 0.43 1.12
N TYR A 25 -20.95 -0.04 1.75
CA TYR A 25 -20.96 -0.13 3.21
C TYR A 25 -20.10 -1.28 3.73
N LEU A 26 -20.01 -2.42 3.04
CA LEU A 26 -19.13 -3.52 3.47
C LEU A 26 -17.65 -3.10 3.41
N GLN A 27 -17.25 -2.41 2.35
CA GLN A 27 -15.88 -1.90 2.23
C GLN A 27 -15.60 -0.79 3.26
N ALA A 28 -16.55 0.11 3.50
CA ALA A 28 -16.44 1.13 4.54
C ALA A 28 -16.28 0.52 5.93
N CYS A 29 -17.06 -0.52 6.27
CA CYS A 29 -16.93 -1.26 7.53
C CYS A 29 -15.54 -1.90 7.65
N ALA A 30 -15.06 -2.60 6.62
CA ALA A 30 -13.74 -3.24 6.65
C ALA A 30 -12.62 -2.21 6.85
N GLN A 31 -12.62 -1.12 6.07
CA GLN A 31 -11.59 -0.08 6.20
C GLN A 31 -11.69 0.69 7.53
N ALA A 32 -12.90 0.94 8.04
CA ALA A 32 -13.10 1.52 9.36
C ALA A 32 -12.55 0.59 10.47
N SER A 33 -12.76 -0.72 10.35
CA SER A 33 -12.18 -1.70 11.28
C SER A 33 -10.64 -1.69 11.25
N VAL A 34 -10.01 -1.45 10.09
CA VAL A 34 -8.55 -1.24 10.02
C VAL A 34 -8.16 0.05 10.73
N LEU A 35 -8.80 1.18 10.40
CA LEU A 35 -8.49 2.48 11.01
C LEU A 35 -8.64 2.46 12.54
N LEU A 36 -9.68 1.81 13.05
CA LEU A 36 -9.90 1.65 14.50
C LEU A 36 -8.84 0.74 15.13
N TYR A 37 -8.53 -0.39 14.50
CA TYR A 37 -7.55 -1.31 15.07
C TYR A 37 -6.14 -0.71 15.06
N TRP A 38 -5.72 -0.16 13.92
CA TRP A 38 -4.45 0.55 13.78
C TRP A 38 -4.38 1.75 14.72
N GLY A 39 -5.43 2.58 14.81
CA GLY A 39 -5.46 3.74 15.69
C GLY A 39 -5.45 3.41 17.19
N TRP A 40 -5.89 2.23 17.58
CA TRP A 40 -5.75 1.75 18.96
C TRP A 40 -4.28 1.56 19.36
N HIS A 41 -3.45 1.11 18.42
CA HIS A 41 -2.03 0.83 18.61
C HIS A 41 -1.11 2.00 18.20
N TRP A 42 -1.56 2.86 17.28
CA TRP A 42 -0.88 4.08 16.85
C TRP A 42 -1.84 5.27 16.93
N ARG A 43 -1.80 5.99 18.06
CA ARG A 43 -2.76 7.04 18.41
C ARG A 43 -2.90 8.21 17.41
N PRO A 44 -1.89 8.60 16.62
CA PRO A 44 -2.05 9.65 15.62
C PRO A 44 -3.21 9.44 14.62
N VAL A 45 -3.63 8.20 14.37
CA VAL A 45 -4.84 7.93 13.57
C VAL A 45 -6.09 8.55 14.18
N TYR A 46 -6.20 8.53 15.51
CA TYR A 46 -7.35 9.09 16.22
C TYR A 46 -7.31 10.61 16.24
N ASP A 47 -6.13 11.20 16.36
CA ASP A 47 -5.93 12.65 16.25
C ASP A 47 -6.27 13.15 14.84
N HIS A 48 -6.14 12.29 13.82
CA HIS A 48 -6.51 12.59 12.43
C HIS A 48 -8.01 12.42 12.11
N LEU A 49 -8.82 11.86 13.01
CA LEU A 49 -10.26 11.63 12.76
C LEU A 49 -11.06 12.91 12.40
N PRO A 50 -10.83 14.09 13.03
CA PRO A 50 -11.49 15.32 12.61
C PRO A 50 -11.18 15.69 11.15
N LEU A 51 -9.95 15.43 10.69
CA LEU A 51 -9.54 15.65 9.31
C LEU A 51 -10.20 14.66 8.34
N ILE A 52 -10.37 13.40 8.74
CA ILE A 52 -11.16 12.42 7.98
C ILE A 52 -12.63 12.85 7.89
N ALA A 53 -13.20 13.37 8.97
CA ALA A 53 -14.58 13.89 8.97
C ALA A 53 -14.73 15.08 8.02
N ALA A 54 -13.78 16.01 8.02
CA ALA A 54 -13.75 17.13 7.06
C ALA A 54 -13.65 16.64 5.61
N GLN A 55 -12.82 15.63 5.34
CA GLN A 55 -12.72 14.98 4.02
C GLN A 55 -14.04 14.34 3.58
N LEU A 56 -14.77 13.67 4.49
CA LEU A 56 -16.09 13.11 4.19
C LEU A 56 -17.12 14.20 3.86
N LEU A 57 -17.17 15.27 4.64
CA LEU A 57 -18.08 16.40 4.37
C LEU A 57 -17.78 17.02 3.00
N PHE A 58 -16.49 17.26 2.71
CA PHE A 58 -16.06 17.74 1.40
C PHE A 58 -16.44 16.77 0.29
N ALA A 59 -16.21 15.47 0.48
CA ALA A 59 -16.51 14.45 -0.51
C ALA A 59 -18.00 14.40 -0.87
N TYR A 60 -18.89 14.43 0.12
CA TYR A 60 -20.33 14.50 -0.11
C TYR A 60 -20.72 15.78 -0.86
N ALA A 61 -20.21 16.94 -0.42
CA ALA A 61 -20.52 18.21 -1.07
C ALA A 61 -20.02 18.25 -2.53
N PHE A 62 -18.79 17.79 -2.77
CA PHE A 62 -18.17 17.76 -4.09
C PHE A 62 -18.88 16.78 -5.03
N ASP A 63 -19.15 15.55 -4.58
CA ASP A 63 -19.86 14.51 -5.36
C ASP A 63 -21.28 14.96 -5.73
N MET A 64 -21.99 15.58 -4.78
CA MET A 64 -23.32 16.12 -4.99
C MET A 64 -23.33 17.24 -6.02
N LEU A 65 -22.40 18.21 -5.91
CA LEU A 65 -22.25 19.29 -6.90
C LEU A 65 -21.84 18.77 -8.27
N LEU A 66 -20.95 17.78 -8.33
CA LEU A 66 -20.49 17.16 -9.57
C LEU A 66 -21.64 16.41 -10.25
N ALA A 67 -22.41 15.63 -9.50
CA ALA A 67 -23.60 14.94 -10.01
C ALA A 67 -24.64 15.92 -10.54
N TRP A 68 -25.00 16.95 -9.77
CA TRP A 68 -25.98 17.96 -10.19
C TRP A 68 -25.53 18.83 -11.35
N SER A 69 -24.22 19.02 -11.54
CA SER A 69 -23.71 19.70 -12.74
C SER A 69 -23.95 18.92 -14.04
N ARG A 70 -24.29 17.61 -13.95
CA ARG A 70 -24.44 16.70 -15.10
C ARG A 70 -25.81 16.02 -15.18
N ARG A 71 -26.50 15.84 -14.05
CA ARG A 71 -27.72 15.03 -13.91
C ARG A 71 -28.68 15.71 -12.92
N ASP A 72 -29.93 15.28 -12.91
CA ASP A 72 -30.96 15.90 -12.05
C ASP A 72 -31.05 15.23 -10.68
N SER A 73 -30.46 14.05 -10.53
CA SER A 73 -30.49 13.25 -9.31
C SER A 73 -29.11 12.99 -8.76
N TYR A 74 -28.97 13.14 -7.45
CA TYR A 74 -27.82 12.69 -6.67
C TYR A 74 -28.21 11.44 -5.87
N VAL A 75 -27.34 10.43 -5.88
CA VAL A 75 -27.56 9.20 -5.13
C VAL A 75 -26.83 9.27 -3.79
N LEU A 76 -27.57 9.49 -2.72
CA LEU A 76 -27.05 9.50 -1.36
C LEU A 76 -26.85 8.07 -0.86
N GLY A 77 -25.66 7.79 -0.32
CA GLY A 77 -25.32 6.50 0.28
C GLY A 77 -23.87 6.47 0.77
N PHE A 78 -23.35 5.28 1.03
CA PHE A 78 -21.99 5.08 1.56
C PHE A 78 -20.86 5.26 0.53
N GLY A 79 -21.15 5.73 -0.69
CA GLY A 79 -20.15 5.81 -1.77
C GLY A 79 -18.87 6.58 -1.43
N PRO A 80 -18.94 7.71 -0.71
CA PRO A 80 -17.75 8.45 -0.30
C PRO A 80 -16.86 7.75 0.73
N PHE A 81 -17.44 6.96 1.64
CA PHE A 81 -16.70 6.37 2.76
C PHE A 81 -15.51 5.49 2.30
N PRO A 82 -15.69 4.52 1.40
CA PRO A 82 -14.56 3.69 0.93
C PRO A 82 -13.45 4.46 0.23
N ILE A 83 -13.80 5.58 -0.41
CA ILE A 83 -12.84 6.43 -1.12
C ILE A 83 -11.98 7.17 -0.10
N ILE A 84 -12.63 7.82 0.88
CA ILE A 84 -11.93 8.60 1.91
C ILE A 84 -11.12 7.69 2.82
N PHE A 85 -11.71 6.61 3.34
CA PHE A 85 -10.95 5.67 4.16
C PHE A 85 -9.84 4.99 3.36
N GLY A 86 -10.09 4.62 2.11
CA GLY A 86 -9.06 4.10 1.22
C GLY A 86 -7.87 5.04 1.07
N ILE A 87 -8.10 6.34 0.79
CA ILE A 87 -7.01 7.32 0.68
C ILE A 87 -6.25 7.45 2.02
N ASN A 88 -6.99 7.56 3.14
CA ASN A 88 -6.38 7.73 4.47
C ASN A 88 -5.75 6.44 5.03
N LEU A 89 -5.86 5.30 4.36
CA LEU A 89 -5.10 4.09 4.70
C LEU A 89 -3.73 4.05 4.02
N PHE A 90 -3.41 4.99 3.12
CA PHE A 90 -2.16 4.95 2.35
C PHE A 90 -1.40 6.27 2.29
N LEU A 91 -2.07 7.42 2.40
CA LEU A 91 -1.40 8.70 2.22
C LEU A 91 -2.11 9.84 2.95
N TRP A 92 -1.37 10.52 3.84
CA TRP A 92 -1.76 11.79 4.44
C TRP A 92 -0.74 12.85 4.06
N PHE A 93 -1.20 14.02 3.64
CA PHE A 93 -0.35 15.21 3.64
C PHE A 93 -0.14 15.71 5.07
N VAL A 94 1.06 16.24 5.34
CA VAL A 94 1.34 16.94 6.61
C VAL A 94 0.40 18.15 6.77
N PRO A 95 0.14 18.63 8.00
CA PRO A 95 -0.89 19.66 8.26
C PRO A 95 -0.81 20.90 7.36
N ASP A 96 0.39 21.42 7.11
CA ASP A 96 0.60 22.62 6.28
C ASP A 96 0.19 22.42 4.81
N TRP A 97 0.22 21.17 4.34
CA TRP A 97 -0.08 20.77 2.98
C TRP A 97 -1.40 20.00 2.85
N PHE A 98 -2.19 19.94 3.93
CA PHE A 98 -3.45 19.18 3.97
C PHE A 98 -4.46 19.58 2.89
N ALA A 99 -4.39 20.80 2.34
CA ALA A 99 -5.22 21.22 1.22
C ALA A 99 -5.09 20.29 -0.01
N PHE A 100 -3.92 19.69 -0.23
CA PHE A 100 -3.73 18.71 -1.31
C PHE A 100 -4.51 17.41 -1.09
N GLN A 101 -4.88 17.09 0.15
CA GLN A 101 -5.79 15.97 0.44
C GLN A 101 -7.14 16.17 -0.26
N PHE A 102 -7.69 17.40 -0.23
CA PHE A 102 -8.94 17.71 -0.93
C PHE A 102 -8.79 17.65 -2.45
N LEU A 103 -7.61 17.99 -2.98
CA LEU A 103 -7.32 17.86 -4.41
C LEU A 103 -7.27 16.38 -4.85
N LEU A 104 -6.63 15.50 -4.05
CA LEU A 104 -6.68 14.06 -4.29
C LEU A 104 -8.12 13.52 -4.31
N ILE A 105 -8.93 13.94 -3.33
CA ILE A 105 -10.33 13.54 -3.25
C ILE A 105 -11.12 14.03 -4.47
N ALA A 106 -10.97 15.31 -4.83
CA ALA A 106 -11.63 15.89 -5.99
C ALA A 106 -11.24 15.17 -7.30
N ALA A 107 -9.97 14.80 -7.44
CA ALA A 107 -9.48 14.02 -8.58
C ALA A 107 -10.11 12.62 -8.61
N GLY A 108 -10.23 11.94 -7.47
CA GLY A 108 -10.86 10.62 -7.36
C GLY A 108 -12.34 10.63 -7.78
N PHE A 109 -13.12 11.56 -7.24
CA PHE A 109 -14.54 11.73 -7.62
C PHE A 109 -14.70 12.20 -9.07
N GLY A 110 -13.84 13.11 -9.52
CA GLY A 110 -13.79 13.58 -10.90
C GLY A 110 -13.55 12.43 -11.87
N ALA A 111 -12.52 11.62 -11.63
CA ALA A 111 -12.20 10.47 -12.47
C ALA A 111 -13.31 9.42 -12.48
N LYS A 112 -13.91 9.12 -11.32
CA LYS A 112 -15.05 8.20 -11.21
C LYS A 112 -16.24 8.62 -12.08
N GLU A 113 -16.54 9.91 -12.16
CA GLU A 113 -17.68 10.42 -12.94
C GLU A 113 -17.33 10.66 -14.42
N LEU A 114 -16.11 11.09 -14.72
CA LEU A 114 -15.68 11.52 -16.06
C LEU A 114 -15.03 10.40 -16.88
N VAL A 115 -14.30 9.49 -16.24
CA VAL A 115 -13.50 8.47 -16.93
C VAL A 115 -14.20 7.12 -16.83
N ARG A 116 -15.08 6.89 -17.80
CA ARG A 116 -15.99 5.75 -17.83
C ARG A 116 -15.92 5.03 -19.18
N TRP A 117 -16.33 3.78 -19.17
CA TRP A 117 -16.33 2.92 -20.34
C TRP A 117 -17.59 2.02 -20.37
N GLU A 118 -17.96 1.51 -21.53
CA GLU A 118 -19.09 0.57 -21.68
C GLU A 118 -18.67 -0.88 -21.47
N LYS A 119 -18.88 -1.46 -20.28
CA LYS A 119 -18.45 -2.81 -19.93
C LYS A 119 -19.65 -3.77 -19.88
N ASP A 120 -19.77 -4.60 -20.90
CA ASP A 120 -20.91 -5.51 -21.14
C ASP A 120 -22.28 -4.77 -21.09
N GLY A 121 -22.40 -3.69 -21.86
CA GLY A 121 -23.65 -2.91 -22.01
C GLY A 121 -24.04 -2.07 -20.78
N ARG A 122 -23.11 -1.85 -19.84
CA ARG A 122 -23.29 -0.93 -18.72
C ARG A 122 -22.12 0.04 -18.62
N SER A 123 -22.42 1.32 -18.45
CA SER A 123 -21.45 2.36 -18.13
C SER A 123 -20.84 2.16 -16.74
N ALA A 124 -19.57 1.81 -16.69
CA ALA A 124 -18.79 1.66 -15.46
C ALA A 124 -17.61 2.64 -15.45
N HIS A 125 -17.14 3.06 -14.28
CA HIS A 125 -15.87 3.77 -14.20
C HIS A 125 -14.72 2.79 -14.43
N ILE A 126 -13.62 3.30 -14.97
CA ILE A 126 -12.44 2.46 -15.29
C ILE A 126 -11.64 2.21 -14.03
N PHE A 127 -11.31 3.28 -13.32
CA PHE A 127 -10.35 3.27 -12.23
C PHE A 127 -11.03 3.16 -10.87
N ASN A 128 -10.40 2.43 -9.95
CA ASN A 128 -10.85 2.46 -8.58
C ASN A 128 -10.72 3.92 -8.06
N PRO A 129 -11.80 4.49 -7.47
CA PRO A 129 -11.83 5.92 -7.17
C PRO A 129 -10.81 6.39 -6.11
N SER A 130 -10.28 5.50 -5.26
CA SER A 130 -9.18 5.85 -4.35
C SER A 130 -7.82 5.52 -4.95
N SER A 131 -7.69 4.46 -5.75
CA SER A 131 -6.37 4.04 -6.28
C SER A 131 -5.79 5.00 -7.32
N LEU A 132 -6.61 5.58 -8.20
CA LEU A 132 -6.13 6.52 -9.21
C LEU A 132 -5.54 7.80 -8.60
N PRO A 133 -6.25 8.54 -7.72
CA PRO A 133 -5.66 9.72 -7.12
C PRO A 133 -4.43 9.37 -6.28
N LEU A 134 -4.43 8.25 -5.55
CA LEU A 134 -3.24 7.78 -4.83
C LEU A 134 -2.06 7.56 -5.77
N ALA A 135 -2.24 6.85 -6.89
CA ALA A 135 -1.17 6.58 -7.84
C ALA A 135 -0.65 7.85 -8.53
N VAL A 136 -1.55 8.74 -8.97
CA VAL A 136 -1.18 10.01 -9.61
C VAL A 136 -0.47 10.93 -8.61
N GLY A 137 -1.01 11.06 -7.39
CA GLY A 137 -0.38 11.83 -6.32
C GLY A 137 0.99 11.28 -5.95
N SER A 138 1.11 9.96 -5.81
CA SER A 138 2.38 9.27 -5.55
C SER A 138 3.40 9.54 -6.64
N LEU A 139 3.00 9.46 -7.92
CA LEU A 139 3.89 9.73 -9.04
C LEU A 139 4.35 11.19 -9.04
N VAL A 140 3.46 12.15 -8.75
CA VAL A 140 3.85 13.56 -8.64
C VAL A 140 4.86 13.75 -7.51
N LEU A 141 4.58 13.22 -6.31
CA LEU A 141 5.48 13.33 -5.15
C LEU A 141 6.86 12.72 -5.42
N LEU A 142 6.90 11.56 -6.10
CA LEU A 142 8.14 10.91 -6.52
C LEU A 142 8.92 11.77 -7.52
N LEU A 143 8.26 12.28 -8.56
CA LEU A 143 8.92 13.07 -9.61
C LEU A 143 9.40 14.43 -9.10
N THR A 144 8.74 15.01 -8.10
CA THR A 144 9.15 16.30 -7.51
C THR A 144 10.08 16.14 -6.32
N GLY A 145 10.36 14.92 -5.85
CA GLY A 145 11.15 14.67 -4.64
C GLY A 145 10.50 15.25 -3.37
N ALA A 146 9.16 15.31 -3.32
CA ALA A 146 8.40 16.00 -2.26
C ALA A 146 7.66 15.02 -1.33
N THR A 147 8.17 13.80 -1.18
CA THR A 147 7.55 12.75 -0.34
C THR A 147 7.48 13.15 1.13
N ASP A 148 8.41 13.97 1.60
CA ASP A 148 8.47 14.57 2.94
C ASP A 148 7.27 15.48 3.27
N LEU A 149 6.50 15.92 2.26
CA LEU A 149 5.23 16.62 2.45
C LEU A 149 4.09 15.69 2.90
N THR A 150 4.37 14.40 3.06
CA THR A 150 3.39 13.37 3.42
C THR A 150 3.90 12.50 4.56
N LEU A 151 2.96 11.88 5.28
CA LEU A 151 3.24 10.86 6.28
C LEU A 151 3.16 9.44 5.68
N GLY A 152 3.40 9.29 4.38
CA GLY A 152 3.20 8.03 3.66
C GLY A 152 4.11 6.91 4.15
N GLN A 153 5.35 7.24 4.49
CA GLN A 153 6.33 6.29 5.02
C GLN A 153 5.93 5.84 6.42
N GLU A 154 5.56 6.78 7.31
CA GLU A 154 5.11 6.51 8.67
C GLU A 154 3.85 5.66 8.69
N ILE A 155 2.90 5.96 7.80
CA ILE A 155 1.70 5.13 7.63
C ILE A 155 2.10 3.71 7.25
N ALA A 156 3.00 3.55 6.27
CA ALA A 156 3.41 2.23 5.80
C ALA A 156 4.12 1.40 6.88
N THR A 157 5.01 2.00 7.67
CA THR A 157 5.78 1.29 8.71
C THR A 157 4.98 1.04 9.98
N THR A 158 4.04 1.92 10.33
CA THR A 158 3.23 1.77 11.55
C THR A 158 2.11 0.74 11.41
N PHE A 159 1.81 0.25 10.19
CA PHE A 159 0.86 -0.84 9.98
C PHE A 159 1.31 -2.16 10.61
N ASP A 160 2.60 -2.35 10.85
CA ASP A 160 3.13 -3.56 11.47
C ASP A 160 3.12 -3.52 13.00
N ILE A 161 2.78 -2.37 13.61
CA ILE A 161 2.68 -2.22 15.09
C ILE A 161 1.55 -3.07 15.70
N PRO A 162 0.32 -3.08 15.18
CA PRO A 162 -0.76 -3.87 15.78
C PRO A 162 -0.45 -5.37 15.69
N PRO A 163 -0.56 -6.13 16.80
CA PRO A 163 -0.31 -7.55 16.77
C PRO A 163 -1.31 -8.26 15.85
N TYR A 164 -0.86 -9.28 15.12
CA TYR A 164 -1.75 -10.05 14.23
C TYR A 164 -2.47 -9.21 13.15
N ILE A 165 -1.91 -8.07 12.73
CA ILE A 165 -2.54 -7.20 11.72
C ILE A 165 -2.86 -7.95 10.42
N GLY A 166 -1.99 -8.87 9.97
CA GLY A 166 -2.23 -9.71 8.80
C GLY A 166 -3.50 -10.56 8.95
N LEU A 167 -3.66 -11.24 10.10
CA LEU A 167 -4.88 -11.99 10.41
C LEU A 167 -6.11 -11.08 10.50
N TRP A 168 -5.96 -9.90 11.09
CA TRP A 168 -7.06 -8.91 11.17
C TRP A 168 -7.54 -8.49 9.78
N ILE A 169 -6.62 -8.08 8.89
CA ILE A 169 -6.91 -7.71 7.50
C ILE A 169 -7.58 -8.87 6.75
N PHE A 170 -7.09 -10.09 6.95
CA PHE A 170 -7.67 -11.28 6.34
C PHE A 170 -9.14 -11.45 6.76
N LEU A 171 -9.43 -11.46 8.07
CA LEU A 171 -10.76 -11.70 8.62
C LEU A 171 -11.78 -10.65 8.18
N ILE A 172 -11.44 -9.37 8.24
CA ILE A 172 -12.36 -8.28 7.88
C ILE A 172 -12.62 -8.20 6.37
N ALA A 173 -11.73 -8.75 5.54
CA ALA A 173 -11.92 -8.79 4.08
C ALA A 173 -12.86 -9.92 3.64
N LEU A 174 -13.00 -10.99 4.44
CA LEU A 174 -13.80 -12.17 4.10
C LEU A 174 -15.25 -11.87 3.69
N PRO A 175 -16.01 -11.01 4.41
CA PRO A 175 -17.40 -10.71 4.04
C PRO A 175 -17.52 -10.08 2.65
N GLY A 176 -16.65 -9.12 2.32
CA GLY A 176 -16.61 -8.50 0.99
C GLY A 176 -16.18 -9.48 -0.09
N GLN A 177 -15.15 -10.28 0.18
CA GLN A 177 -14.66 -11.31 -0.73
C GLN A 177 -15.74 -12.37 -1.06
N LEU A 178 -16.50 -12.80 -0.05
CA LEU A 178 -17.63 -13.71 -0.24
C LEU A 178 -18.79 -13.08 -1.01
N ALA A 179 -19.14 -11.82 -0.69
CA ALA A 179 -20.24 -11.11 -1.33
C ALA A 179 -19.98 -10.84 -2.82
N PHE A 180 -18.74 -10.50 -3.18
CA PHE A 180 -18.39 -10.02 -4.53
C PHE A 180 -17.54 -11.00 -5.35
N GLY A 181 -17.08 -12.10 -4.75
CA GLY A 181 -16.33 -13.15 -5.44
C GLY A 181 -14.89 -12.76 -5.79
N VAL A 182 -14.31 -11.81 -5.06
CA VAL A 182 -12.98 -11.25 -5.34
C VAL A 182 -11.85 -11.99 -4.63
N ALA A 183 -12.16 -13.00 -3.79
CA ALA A 183 -11.17 -13.87 -3.14
C ALA A 183 -10.08 -14.45 -4.07
N PRO A 184 -10.37 -14.91 -5.33
CA PRO A 184 -9.33 -15.43 -6.21
C PRO A 184 -8.23 -14.42 -6.52
N MET A 185 -8.59 -13.13 -6.58
CA MET A 185 -7.64 -12.05 -6.85
C MET A 185 -6.64 -11.92 -5.70
N THR A 186 -7.15 -11.86 -4.47
CA THR A 186 -6.34 -11.79 -3.24
C THR A 186 -5.47 -13.02 -3.07
N LEU A 187 -6.06 -14.21 -3.27
CA LEU A 187 -5.36 -15.49 -3.21
C LEU A 187 -4.17 -15.51 -4.17
N ALA A 188 -4.41 -15.19 -5.45
CA ALA A 188 -3.36 -15.20 -6.46
C ALA A 188 -2.27 -14.16 -6.16
N ALA A 189 -2.63 -12.93 -5.79
CA ALA A 189 -1.66 -11.89 -5.45
C ALA A 189 -0.78 -12.30 -4.26
N THR A 190 -1.40 -12.84 -3.21
CA THR A 190 -0.68 -13.25 -1.99
C THR A 190 0.24 -14.44 -2.25
N VAL A 191 -0.26 -15.49 -2.91
CA VAL A 191 0.55 -16.68 -3.23
C VAL A 191 1.71 -16.32 -4.15
N THR A 192 1.49 -15.46 -5.15
CA THR A 192 2.57 -14.99 -6.03
C THR A 192 3.64 -14.25 -5.26
N LEU A 193 3.26 -13.29 -4.41
CA LEU A 193 4.25 -12.48 -3.71
C LEU A 193 4.98 -13.28 -2.61
N PHE A 194 4.24 -14.10 -1.85
CA PHE A 194 4.83 -15.01 -0.87
C PHE A 194 5.78 -16.00 -1.52
N GLY A 195 5.39 -16.60 -2.65
CA GLY A 195 6.23 -17.53 -3.40
C GLY A 195 7.52 -16.87 -3.91
N LEU A 196 7.42 -15.65 -4.43
CA LEU A 196 8.60 -14.87 -4.84
C LEU A 196 9.51 -14.59 -3.65
N GLY A 197 8.95 -14.13 -2.52
CA GLY A 197 9.71 -13.88 -1.29
C GLY A 197 10.36 -15.15 -0.73
N ALA A 198 9.68 -16.29 -0.79
CA ALA A 198 10.22 -17.58 -0.35
C ALA A 198 11.38 -18.05 -1.24
N VAL A 199 11.26 -17.92 -2.57
CA VAL A 199 12.36 -18.21 -3.50
C VAL A 199 13.53 -17.25 -3.27
N TYR A 200 13.25 -15.96 -3.08
CA TYR A 200 14.27 -14.96 -2.79
C TYR A 200 15.02 -15.26 -1.50
N ARG A 201 14.30 -15.59 -0.41
CA ARG A 201 14.91 -15.97 0.86
C ARG A 201 15.67 -17.29 0.77
N ALA A 202 15.20 -18.26 -0.01
CA ALA A 202 15.96 -19.49 -0.22
C ALA A 202 17.27 -19.24 -0.99
N ALA A 203 17.27 -18.32 -1.95
CA ALA A 203 18.44 -17.99 -2.78
C ALA A 203 19.43 -17.06 -2.08
N THR A 204 18.93 -16.09 -1.32
CA THR A 204 19.75 -15.07 -0.66
C THR A 204 19.87 -15.36 0.83
N GLY A 205 18.83 -15.76 1.54
CA GLY A 205 18.85 -15.82 3.00
C GLY A 205 18.51 -14.48 3.67
N THR A 206 18.13 -13.48 2.87
CA THR A 206 17.50 -12.22 3.30
C THR A 206 16.08 -12.14 2.75
N TYR A 207 15.27 -11.23 3.27
CA TYR A 207 13.93 -11.00 2.77
C TYR A 207 13.94 -10.05 1.58
N PHE A 208 12.97 -10.21 0.67
CA PHE A 208 12.83 -9.33 -0.49
C PHE A 208 12.33 -7.94 -0.07
N PHE A 209 11.33 -7.91 0.83
CA PHE A 209 10.95 -6.71 1.55
C PHE A 209 11.65 -6.77 2.90
N VAL A 210 12.47 -5.77 3.24
CA VAL A 210 13.41 -5.74 4.40
C VAL A 210 13.00 -6.67 5.55
N ASP A 211 11.82 -6.52 6.16
CA ASP A 211 11.47 -7.39 7.30
C ASP A 211 10.29 -8.31 7.06
N SER A 212 9.94 -8.63 5.82
CA SER A 212 8.73 -9.42 5.55
C SER A 212 8.73 -10.17 4.22
N TYR A 213 7.92 -11.23 4.14
CA TYR A 213 7.54 -11.80 2.84
C TYR A 213 6.53 -10.90 2.13
N ILE A 214 5.58 -10.33 2.88
CA ILE A 214 4.58 -9.40 2.41
C ILE A 214 4.35 -8.34 3.51
N PRO A 215 4.73 -7.07 3.29
CA PRO A 215 4.46 -6.02 4.27
C PRO A 215 2.96 -5.88 4.55
N ALA A 216 2.57 -5.56 5.79
CA ALA A 216 1.14 -5.46 6.15
C ALA A 216 0.39 -4.43 5.27
N ALA A 217 1.03 -3.32 4.94
CA ALA A 217 0.45 -2.30 4.06
C ALA A 217 0.24 -2.80 2.61
N VAL A 218 1.12 -3.67 2.10
CA VAL A 218 0.95 -4.34 0.79
C VAL A 218 -0.22 -5.31 0.87
N PHE A 219 -0.29 -6.13 1.94
CA PHE A 219 -1.38 -7.06 2.15
C PHE A 219 -2.74 -6.36 2.31
N LEU A 220 -2.77 -5.19 2.96
CA LEU A 220 -3.93 -4.31 3.03
C LEU A 220 -4.39 -3.88 1.63
N GLY A 221 -3.45 -3.43 0.79
CA GLY A 221 -3.70 -3.11 -0.61
C GLY A 221 -4.30 -4.30 -1.37
N MET A 222 -3.77 -5.50 -1.09
CA MET A 222 -4.23 -6.73 -1.71
C MET A 222 -5.68 -7.10 -1.37
N ASN A 223 -6.11 -6.75 -0.16
CA ASN A 223 -7.43 -7.14 0.34
C ASN A 223 -8.50 -6.06 0.14
N LEU A 224 -8.14 -4.78 0.22
CA LEU A 224 -9.10 -3.68 0.33
C LEU A 224 -8.93 -2.53 -0.69
N LEU A 225 -7.82 -2.49 -1.46
CA LEU A 225 -7.59 -1.45 -2.46
C LEU A 225 -7.95 -1.92 -3.87
N PHE A 226 -7.41 -3.05 -4.34
CA PHE A 226 -7.59 -3.48 -5.73
C PHE A 226 -8.79 -4.42 -5.96
N THR A 227 -9.49 -4.80 -4.89
CA THR A 227 -10.58 -5.79 -4.86
C THR A 227 -11.97 -5.20 -5.15
N ASP A 228 -12.05 -4.02 -5.77
CA ASP A 228 -13.35 -3.42 -6.15
C ASP A 228 -13.99 -4.24 -7.31
N PRO A 229 -15.20 -4.80 -7.11
CA PRO A 229 -15.88 -5.59 -8.14
C PRO A 229 -16.19 -4.80 -9.42
N SER A 230 -16.25 -3.47 -9.35
CA SER A 230 -16.54 -2.63 -10.50
C SER A 230 -15.32 -2.43 -11.42
N THR A 231 -14.10 -2.51 -10.86
CA THR A 231 -12.83 -2.25 -11.58
C THR A 231 -11.93 -3.48 -11.70
N SER A 232 -12.50 -4.67 -11.53
CA SER A 232 -11.82 -5.96 -11.63
C SER A 232 -12.38 -6.83 -12.77
N PRO A 233 -11.65 -7.87 -13.22
CA PRO A 233 -12.14 -8.82 -14.21
C PRO A 233 -13.38 -9.58 -13.74
N ARG A 234 -14.20 -10.01 -14.71
CA ARG A 234 -15.42 -10.78 -14.43
C ARG A 234 -15.21 -12.28 -14.50
N THR A 235 -14.24 -12.74 -15.28
CA THR A 235 -13.93 -14.17 -15.38
C THR A 235 -13.11 -14.64 -14.18
N GLU A 236 -13.26 -15.91 -13.79
CA GLU A 236 -12.50 -16.50 -12.68
C GLU A 236 -11.01 -16.53 -13.01
N LEU A 237 -10.63 -17.00 -14.20
CA LEU A 237 -9.25 -16.94 -14.70
C LEU A 237 -8.71 -15.51 -14.75
N GLY A 238 -9.53 -14.55 -15.20
CA GLY A 238 -9.14 -13.15 -15.26
C GLY A 238 -8.84 -12.57 -13.89
N ARG A 239 -9.62 -12.93 -12.87
CA ARG A 239 -9.38 -12.54 -11.47
C ARG A 239 -8.07 -13.10 -10.93
N LEU A 240 -7.77 -14.38 -11.21
CA LEU A 240 -6.49 -14.98 -10.83
C LEU A 240 -5.32 -14.27 -11.50
N VAL A 241 -5.37 -14.08 -12.82
CA VAL A 241 -4.31 -13.39 -13.57
C VAL A 241 -4.14 -11.96 -13.10
N PHE A 242 -5.22 -11.24 -12.81
CA PHE A 242 -5.14 -9.91 -12.25
C PHE A 242 -4.42 -9.89 -10.90
N GLY A 243 -4.69 -10.88 -10.04
CA GLY A 243 -3.96 -11.04 -8.78
C GLY A 243 -2.48 -11.32 -8.98
N VAL A 244 -2.12 -12.25 -9.87
CA VAL A 244 -0.71 -12.54 -10.22
C VAL A 244 -0.01 -11.28 -10.74
N LEU A 245 -0.63 -10.56 -11.68
CA LEU A 245 -0.07 -9.33 -12.25
C LEU A 245 0.10 -8.25 -11.18
N TYR A 246 -0.84 -8.13 -10.24
CA TYR A 246 -0.69 -7.23 -9.09
C TYR A 246 0.53 -7.62 -8.25
N GLY A 247 0.63 -8.87 -7.80
CA GLY A 247 1.77 -9.35 -7.01
C GLY A 247 3.11 -9.13 -7.69
N LEU A 248 3.23 -9.48 -8.98
CA LEU A 248 4.44 -9.24 -9.76
C LEU A 248 4.74 -7.75 -9.93
N SER A 249 3.73 -6.92 -10.15
CA SER A 249 3.93 -5.48 -10.32
C SER A 249 4.40 -4.81 -9.02
N VAL A 250 3.92 -5.25 -7.86
CA VAL A 250 4.41 -4.75 -6.57
C VAL A 250 5.89 -5.10 -6.39
N ALA A 251 6.27 -6.37 -6.61
CA ALA A 251 7.68 -6.78 -6.51
C ALA A 251 8.58 -6.02 -7.51
N ALA A 252 8.14 -5.86 -8.76
CA ALA A 252 8.89 -5.14 -9.77
C ALA A 252 9.04 -3.64 -9.45
N LEU A 253 7.98 -3.00 -8.96
CA LEU A 253 8.01 -1.60 -8.56
C LEU A 253 8.86 -1.38 -7.31
N TYR A 254 8.78 -2.27 -6.33
CA TYR A 254 9.64 -2.24 -5.15
C TYR A 254 11.12 -2.25 -5.56
N ALA A 255 11.52 -3.23 -6.38
CA ALA A 255 12.90 -3.34 -6.87
C ALA A 255 13.32 -2.11 -7.70
N ALA A 256 12.43 -1.59 -8.55
CA ALA A 256 12.72 -0.41 -9.36
C ALA A 256 12.89 0.87 -8.53
N LEU A 257 12.03 1.07 -7.52
CA LEU A 257 12.11 2.21 -6.60
C LEU A 257 13.37 2.12 -5.73
N GLU A 258 13.68 0.94 -5.21
CA GLU A 258 14.89 0.70 -4.42
C GLU A 258 16.15 0.96 -5.25
N ALA A 259 16.21 0.45 -6.49
CA ALA A 259 17.32 0.71 -7.40
C ALA A 259 17.48 2.20 -7.75
N ALA A 260 16.37 2.96 -7.74
CA ALA A 260 16.37 4.40 -7.95
C ALA A 260 16.64 5.23 -6.68
N GLY A 261 16.81 4.59 -5.52
CA GLY A 261 16.93 5.28 -4.22
C GLY A 261 15.65 6.04 -3.82
N ALA A 262 14.51 5.66 -4.38
CA ALA A 262 13.22 6.28 -4.13
C ALA A 262 12.45 5.56 -3.01
N PRO A 263 11.52 6.25 -2.30
CA PRO A 263 10.71 5.62 -1.26
C PRO A 263 9.92 4.42 -1.80
N THR A 264 10.19 3.23 -1.27
CA THR A 264 9.64 1.96 -1.81
C THR A 264 8.17 1.75 -1.48
N PHE A 265 7.62 2.44 -0.46
CA PHE A 265 6.24 2.25 -0.03
C PHE A 265 5.18 2.62 -1.09
N TYR A 266 5.55 3.29 -2.18
CA TYR A 266 4.65 3.60 -3.29
C TYR A 266 4.37 2.40 -4.22
N ASP A 267 5.15 1.32 -4.13
CA ASP A 267 5.05 0.08 -4.89
C ASP A 267 3.60 -0.45 -5.05
N LYS A 268 2.86 -0.48 -3.95
CA LYS A 268 1.48 -0.97 -3.84
C LYS A 268 0.43 -0.06 -4.48
N LEU A 269 0.77 1.20 -4.73
CA LEU A 269 -0.17 2.23 -5.22
C LEU A 269 -0.10 2.40 -6.75
N LEU A 270 1.11 2.39 -7.32
CA LEU A 270 1.34 2.81 -8.71
C LEU A 270 0.75 1.84 -9.76
N ALA A 271 0.70 0.54 -9.47
CA ALA A 271 0.27 -0.46 -10.45
C ALA A 271 -1.26 -0.51 -10.67
N VAL A 272 -2.07 -0.16 -9.66
CA VAL A 272 -3.52 -0.42 -9.69
C VAL A 272 -4.22 0.22 -10.88
N PRO A 273 -3.97 1.49 -11.25
CA PRO A 273 -4.61 2.09 -12.43
C PRO A 273 -4.23 1.43 -13.74
N LEU A 274 -2.96 1.00 -13.89
CA LEU A 274 -2.50 0.28 -15.08
C LEU A 274 -3.22 -1.07 -15.21
N LEU A 275 -3.39 -1.77 -14.09
CA LEU A 275 -4.16 -3.00 -14.05
C LEU A 275 -5.64 -2.75 -14.35
N ASN A 276 -6.25 -1.67 -13.83
CA ASN A 276 -7.63 -1.32 -14.15
C ASN A 276 -7.84 -1.12 -15.66
N LEU A 277 -6.88 -0.49 -16.35
CA LEU A 277 -6.91 -0.34 -17.82
C LEU A 277 -6.80 -1.69 -18.55
N SER A 278 -6.07 -2.64 -17.97
CA SER A 278 -5.87 -3.97 -18.56
C SER A 278 -7.09 -4.92 -18.43
N VAL A 279 -8.08 -4.59 -17.59
CA VAL A 279 -9.20 -5.50 -17.24
C VAL A 279 -9.92 -6.07 -18.48
N ARG A 280 -10.23 -5.25 -19.49
CA ARG A 280 -10.88 -5.74 -20.72
C ARG A 280 -9.99 -6.63 -21.56
N ALA A 281 -8.67 -6.38 -21.58
CA ALA A 281 -7.74 -7.24 -22.29
C ALA A 281 -7.63 -8.60 -21.58
N ILE A 282 -7.54 -8.60 -20.25
CA ILE A 282 -7.55 -9.80 -19.41
C ILE A 282 -8.85 -10.60 -19.60
N ASP A 283 -10.01 -9.95 -19.51
CA ASP A 283 -11.31 -10.62 -19.71
C ASP A 283 -11.44 -11.20 -21.13
N ARG A 284 -10.97 -10.49 -22.18
CA ARG A 284 -10.99 -11.00 -23.56
C ARG A 284 -10.06 -12.21 -23.71
N TRP A 285 -8.84 -12.13 -23.19
CA TRP A 285 -7.88 -13.23 -23.22
C TRP A 285 -8.40 -14.45 -22.46
N ALA A 286 -8.96 -14.26 -21.26
CA ALA A 286 -9.51 -15.32 -20.43
C ALA A 286 -10.71 -16.04 -21.09
N ARG A 287 -11.40 -15.41 -22.05
CA ARG A 287 -12.50 -16.01 -22.82
C ARG A 287 -12.04 -16.66 -24.13
N SER A 288 -10.76 -16.56 -24.48
CA SER A 288 -10.22 -17.12 -25.72
C SER A 288 -10.15 -18.65 -25.67
N GLU A 289 -10.26 -19.30 -26.83
CA GLU A 289 -10.20 -20.77 -26.90
C GLU A 289 -8.84 -21.33 -26.47
N ALA A 290 -7.77 -20.55 -26.66
CA ALA A 290 -6.40 -20.93 -26.31
C ALA A 290 -6.24 -21.29 -24.82
N VAL A 291 -6.99 -20.61 -23.93
CA VAL A 291 -6.88 -20.79 -22.48
C VAL A 291 -8.07 -21.53 -21.87
N ARG A 292 -9.01 -22.00 -22.69
CA ARG A 292 -10.20 -22.72 -22.22
C ARG A 292 -9.86 -23.98 -21.41
N ARG A 293 -8.70 -24.62 -21.67
CA ARG A 293 -8.23 -25.82 -20.96
C ARG A 293 -7.74 -25.53 -19.54
N ILE A 294 -7.25 -24.33 -19.29
CA ILE A 294 -6.72 -23.90 -17.97
C ILE A 294 -7.72 -23.02 -17.21
N ASP A 295 -8.91 -22.78 -17.75
CA ASP A 295 -9.95 -22.01 -17.10
C ASP A 295 -10.51 -22.80 -15.90
N PRO A 296 -10.24 -22.37 -14.65
CA PRO A 296 -10.72 -23.07 -13.46
C PRO A 296 -12.25 -23.06 -13.36
N ALA A 297 -12.92 -22.15 -14.08
CA ALA A 297 -14.37 -22.16 -14.17
C ALA A 297 -14.89 -23.49 -14.74
N ALA A 298 -14.10 -24.23 -15.53
CA ALA A 298 -14.44 -25.55 -16.05
C ALA A 298 -14.75 -26.57 -14.94
N LEU A 299 -14.00 -26.55 -13.84
CA LEU A 299 -14.18 -27.44 -12.68
C LEU A 299 -15.40 -27.02 -11.84
N GLY A 300 -15.74 -25.73 -11.86
CA GLY A 300 -16.83 -25.15 -11.06
C GLY A 300 -18.15 -24.92 -11.81
N ARG A 301 -18.27 -25.23 -13.11
CA ARG A 301 -19.44 -24.84 -13.93
C ARG A 301 -20.78 -25.25 -13.32
N ALA A 302 -20.83 -26.42 -12.69
CA ALA A 302 -22.02 -26.98 -12.06
C ALA A 302 -22.41 -26.29 -10.73
N LEU A 303 -21.52 -25.53 -10.10
CA LEU A 303 -21.77 -24.85 -8.84
C LEU A 303 -22.47 -23.50 -9.05
N ALA A 304 -23.47 -23.23 -8.21
CA ALA A 304 -24.09 -21.91 -8.11
C ALA A 304 -23.05 -20.84 -7.70
N PRO A 305 -23.20 -19.56 -8.12
CA PRO A 305 -22.20 -18.51 -7.89
C PRO A 305 -21.75 -18.36 -6.43
N ARG A 306 -22.69 -18.38 -5.47
CA ARG A 306 -22.36 -18.31 -4.04
C ARG A 306 -21.52 -19.49 -3.55
N ARG A 307 -21.80 -20.71 -4.04
CA ARG A 307 -21.00 -21.90 -3.69
C ARG A 307 -19.59 -21.81 -4.26
N ARG A 308 -19.40 -21.19 -5.44
CA ARG A 308 -18.06 -20.92 -5.97
C ARG A 308 -17.31 -19.90 -5.14
N HIS A 309 -17.96 -18.82 -4.72
CA HIS A 309 -17.34 -17.84 -3.83
C HIS A 309 -16.89 -18.51 -2.53
N LEU A 310 -17.74 -19.37 -1.93
CA LEU A 310 -17.37 -20.15 -0.75
C LEU A 310 -16.20 -21.11 -1.01
N ALA A 311 -16.15 -21.78 -2.16
CA ALA A 311 -15.05 -22.65 -2.51
C ALA A 311 -13.71 -21.89 -2.61
N TYR A 312 -13.68 -20.77 -3.33
CA TYR A 312 -12.48 -19.93 -3.40
C TYR A 312 -12.12 -19.31 -2.06
N MET A 313 -13.11 -18.95 -1.23
CA MET A 313 -12.88 -18.51 0.14
C MET A 313 -12.25 -19.60 0.99
N ALA A 314 -12.70 -20.85 0.88
CA ALA A 314 -12.11 -21.98 1.60
C ALA A 314 -10.68 -22.28 1.13
N ILE A 315 -10.44 -22.25 -0.19
CA ILE A 315 -9.09 -22.38 -0.76
C ILE A 315 -8.19 -21.23 -0.26
N TRP A 316 -8.72 -20.00 -0.27
CA TRP A 316 -8.01 -18.83 0.22
C TRP A 316 -7.65 -18.96 1.69
N THR A 317 -8.58 -19.36 2.55
CA THR A 317 -8.30 -19.63 3.97
C THR A 317 -7.26 -20.74 4.13
N ALA A 318 -7.38 -21.84 3.38
CA ALA A 318 -6.42 -22.95 3.45
C ALA A 318 -5.01 -22.55 3.00
N ALA A 319 -4.88 -21.61 2.06
CA ALA A 319 -3.59 -21.04 1.64
C ALA A 319 -3.06 -20.01 2.64
N PHE A 320 -3.94 -19.17 3.21
CA PHE A 320 -3.55 -18.11 4.13
C PHE A 320 -3.08 -18.63 5.49
N LEU A 321 -3.74 -19.64 6.06
CA LEU A 321 -3.36 -20.18 7.38
C LEU A 321 -1.88 -20.61 7.48
N PRO A 322 -1.31 -21.39 6.54
CA PRO A 322 0.11 -21.74 6.60
C PRO A 322 1.02 -20.53 6.34
N ILE A 323 0.63 -19.60 5.45
CA ILE A 323 1.39 -18.36 5.23
C ILE A 323 1.45 -17.55 6.53
N ASN A 324 0.32 -17.35 7.19
CA ASN A 324 0.23 -16.61 8.44
C ASN A 324 0.99 -17.32 9.59
N ALA A 325 0.91 -18.65 9.66
CA ALA A 325 1.65 -19.43 10.66
C ALA A 325 3.17 -19.36 10.47
N ALA A 326 3.64 -19.14 9.23
CA ALA A 326 5.04 -18.93 8.90
C ALA A 326 5.46 -17.44 8.96
N GLU A 327 4.69 -16.59 9.64
CA GLU A 327 4.90 -15.13 9.71
C GLU A 327 5.02 -14.48 8.31
N GLY A 328 4.29 -15.00 7.33
CA GLY A 328 4.36 -14.58 5.93
C GLY A 328 3.76 -13.21 5.60
N VAL A 329 3.10 -12.56 6.56
CA VAL A 329 2.46 -11.24 6.39
C VAL A 329 2.77 -10.36 7.58
N GLY A 330 3.26 -9.16 7.29
CA GLY A 330 3.77 -8.21 8.27
C GLY A 330 5.20 -8.51 8.68
N ASP A 331 5.65 -7.79 9.70
CA ASP A 331 7.02 -7.89 10.23
C ASP A 331 7.35 -9.30 10.74
N VAL A 332 8.46 -9.86 10.25
CA VAL A 332 8.97 -11.17 10.61
C VAL A 332 9.94 -11.00 11.77
N ARG A 333 9.66 -11.64 12.90
CA ARG A 333 10.43 -11.43 14.13
C ARG A 333 11.90 -11.82 14.02
N GLU A 334 12.20 -12.78 13.14
CA GLU A 334 13.57 -13.24 12.84
C GLU A 334 14.34 -12.31 11.90
N ALA A 335 13.66 -11.41 11.17
CA ALA A 335 14.28 -10.58 10.14
C ALA A 335 15.10 -9.40 10.71
N GLY A 336 15.11 -9.20 12.03
CA GLY A 336 15.67 -8.00 12.67
C GLY A 336 17.15 -7.70 12.40
N LEU A 337 17.60 -6.57 12.96
CA LEU A 337 18.93 -5.97 12.76
C LEU A 337 20.12 -6.95 12.66
N PRO A 338 20.25 -8.02 13.49
CA PRO A 338 21.36 -8.96 13.37
C PRO A 338 21.42 -9.69 12.02
N LEU A 339 20.27 -10.06 11.44
CA LEU A 339 20.21 -10.72 10.13
C LEU A 339 20.75 -9.80 9.04
N TRP A 340 20.29 -8.54 9.04
CA TRP A 340 20.69 -7.52 8.08
C TRP A 340 22.17 -7.17 8.22
N ARG A 341 22.67 -7.07 9.46
CA ARG A 341 24.10 -6.86 9.75
C ARG A 341 24.96 -7.97 9.17
N HIS A 342 24.62 -9.22 9.48
CA HIS A 342 25.36 -10.38 8.97
C HIS A 342 25.33 -10.49 7.44
N ALA A 343 24.21 -10.11 6.81
CA ALA A 343 24.10 -10.06 5.36
C ALA A 343 24.97 -8.94 4.75
N CYS A 344 25.00 -7.76 5.38
CA CYS A 344 25.87 -6.64 4.97
C CYS A 344 27.36 -7.00 5.12
N ASP A 345 27.76 -7.60 6.26
CA ASP A 345 29.14 -8.05 6.50
C ASP A 345 29.59 -9.14 5.49
N ARG A 346 28.65 -9.87 4.88
CA ARG A 346 28.91 -10.80 3.76
C ARG A 346 28.94 -10.13 2.38
N GLY A 347 29.00 -8.80 2.32
CA GLY A 347 29.15 -8.02 1.10
C GLY A 347 27.86 -7.74 0.35
N ARG A 348 26.68 -7.87 0.99
CA ARG A 348 25.41 -7.55 0.33
C ARG A 348 25.06 -6.08 0.48
N LEU A 349 25.26 -5.34 -0.60
CA LEU A 349 25.00 -3.89 -0.63
C LEU A 349 23.54 -3.52 -0.29
N GLU A 350 22.57 -4.30 -0.75
CA GLU A 350 21.15 -4.08 -0.40
C GLU A 350 20.92 -4.16 1.11
N ALA A 351 21.58 -5.11 1.78
CA ALA A 351 21.48 -5.24 3.23
C ALA A 351 22.12 -4.06 3.96
N CYS A 352 23.25 -3.56 3.46
CA CYS A 352 23.88 -2.36 3.99
C CYS A 352 23.01 -1.11 3.81
N ARG A 353 22.30 -0.99 2.68
CA ARG A 353 21.34 0.11 2.44
C ARG A 353 20.13 0.02 3.37
N ALA A 354 19.57 -1.17 3.56
CA ALA A 354 18.49 -1.39 4.51
C ALA A 354 18.88 -0.98 5.94
N LEU A 355 20.07 -1.39 6.40
CA LEU A 355 20.62 -0.97 7.70
C LEU A 355 20.76 0.55 7.79
N ALA A 356 21.28 1.21 6.76
CA ALA A 356 21.41 2.66 6.74
C ALA A 356 20.05 3.36 6.86
N ALA A 357 19.03 2.84 6.19
CA ALA A 357 17.66 3.35 6.27
C ALA A 357 17.04 3.17 7.67
N THR A 358 17.42 2.12 8.40
CA THR A 358 17.00 1.89 9.79
C THR A 358 17.75 2.77 10.78
N TYR A 359 19.08 2.89 10.66
CA TYR A 359 19.88 3.67 11.59
C TYR A 359 19.76 5.19 11.42
N ALA A 360 19.44 5.68 10.22
CA ALA A 360 19.27 7.10 9.97
C ALA A 360 18.22 7.78 10.89
N PRO A 361 16.96 7.32 10.95
CA PRO A 361 15.97 7.92 11.85
C PRO A 361 16.33 7.73 13.32
N GLU A 362 16.90 6.60 13.73
CA GLU A 362 17.33 6.37 15.10
C GLU A 362 18.47 7.31 15.52
N CYS A 363 19.42 7.58 14.63
CA CYS A 363 20.49 8.55 14.85
C CYS A 363 19.91 9.96 15.01
N VAL A 364 18.95 10.32 14.17
CA VAL A 364 18.22 11.59 14.29
C VAL A 364 17.46 11.66 15.62
N ALA A 365 16.89 10.55 16.08
CA ALA A 365 16.24 10.42 17.39
C ALA A 365 17.22 10.42 18.58
N GLY A 366 18.53 10.46 18.34
CA GLY A 366 19.56 10.58 19.37
C GLY A 366 20.14 9.26 19.87
N SER A 367 20.02 8.17 19.09
CA SER A 367 20.71 6.91 19.40
C SER A 367 22.21 7.01 19.05
N PRO A 368 23.13 7.00 20.04
CA PRO A 368 24.56 7.04 19.78
C PRO A 368 25.05 5.86 18.94
N ARG A 369 24.56 4.65 19.24
CA ARG A 369 24.90 3.41 18.51
C ARG A 369 24.49 3.53 17.04
N ALA A 370 23.26 3.98 16.77
CA ALA A 370 22.78 4.13 15.40
C ALA A 370 23.58 5.16 14.61
N CYS A 371 23.95 6.29 15.24
CA CYS A 371 24.83 7.28 14.59
C CYS A 371 26.20 6.70 14.24
N ASN A 372 26.79 5.89 15.12
CA ASN A 372 28.07 5.24 14.84
C ASN A 372 27.97 4.25 13.68
N GLU A 373 26.98 3.34 13.69
CA GLU A 373 26.80 2.38 12.60
C GLU A 373 26.48 3.07 11.26
N LEU A 374 25.68 4.14 11.26
CA LEU A 374 25.42 4.94 10.07
C LEU A 374 26.71 5.56 9.51
N GLY A 375 27.57 6.07 10.40
CA GLY A 375 28.89 6.61 10.02
C GLY A 375 29.80 5.57 9.37
N ILE A 376 29.82 4.34 9.89
CA ILE A 376 30.59 3.22 9.31
C ILE A 376 30.10 2.89 7.90
N LEU A 377 28.78 2.74 7.72
CA LEU A 377 28.17 2.43 6.43
C LEU A 377 28.47 3.52 5.38
N ALA A 378 28.49 4.79 5.82
CA ALA A 378 28.83 5.93 4.99
C ALA A 378 30.33 5.99 4.64
N ALA A 379 31.21 5.75 5.63
CA ALA A 379 32.65 5.84 5.46
C ALA A 379 33.20 4.76 4.51
N ASP A 380 32.66 3.54 4.61
CA ASP A 380 33.00 2.44 3.70
C ASP A 380 32.32 2.54 2.33
N GLY A 381 31.48 3.55 2.10
CA GLY A 381 30.74 3.72 0.85
C GLY A 381 29.73 2.59 0.57
N LEU A 382 29.30 1.87 1.62
CA LEU A 382 28.39 0.72 1.51
C LEU A 382 26.93 1.15 1.32
N ALA A 383 26.57 2.35 1.76
CA ALA A 383 25.26 2.95 1.56
C ALA A 383 25.33 4.47 1.41
N SER A 384 24.44 5.04 0.62
CA SER A 384 24.20 6.49 0.61
C SER A 384 23.40 6.85 1.86
N THR A 385 23.95 7.71 2.71
CA THR A 385 23.33 8.12 3.97
C THR A 385 22.92 9.59 3.94
N PRO A 386 21.88 10.00 4.68
CA PRO A 386 21.51 11.42 4.80
C PRO A 386 22.49 12.23 5.65
N LEU A 387 23.26 11.56 6.52
CA LEU A 387 24.33 12.14 7.31
C LEU A 387 25.69 11.61 6.81
N PRO A 388 26.60 12.47 6.35
CA PRO A 388 27.96 12.07 6.01
C PRO A 388 28.70 11.43 7.20
N ALA A 389 29.67 10.57 6.93
CA ALA A 389 30.42 9.86 7.96
C ALA A 389 31.01 10.76 9.07
N PRO A 390 31.66 11.92 8.76
CA PRO A 390 32.19 12.79 9.80
C PRO A 390 31.10 13.30 10.76
N GLU A 391 29.95 13.71 10.22
CA GLU A 391 28.85 14.24 11.02
C GLU A 391 28.18 13.15 11.87
N ALA A 392 28.06 11.94 11.32
CA ALA A 392 27.51 10.80 12.03
C ALA A 392 28.39 10.37 13.21
N PHE A 393 29.72 10.28 13.02
CA PHE A 393 30.66 9.97 14.10
C PHE A 393 30.74 11.08 15.15
N ALA A 394 30.82 12.34 14.74
CA ALA A 394 30.80 13.47 15.66
C ALA A 394 29.54 13.51 16.52
N ARG A 395 28.38 13.18 15.94
CA ARG A 395 27.12 13.06 16.68
C ARG A 395 27.13 11.89 17.66
N ALA A 396 27.63 10.72 17.27
CA ALA A 396 27.80 9.59 18.17
C ALA A 396 28.72 9.93 19.36
N CYS A 397 29.85 10.60 19.10
CA CYS A 397 30.77 11.08 20.12
C CYS A 397 30.11 12.09 21.06
N GLY A 398 29.41 13.08 20.50
CA GLY A 398 28.67 14.10 21.27
C GLY A 398 27.54 13.53 22.14
N LEU A 399 27.01 12.36 21.78
CA LEU A 399 26.04 11.59 22.57
C LEU A 399 26.70 10.66 23.60
N GLY A 400 28.03 10.69 23.72
CA GLY A 400 28.80 9.99 24.76
C GLY A 400 29.25 8.57 24.40
N LEU A 401 29.24 8.18 23.11
CA LEU A 401 29.75 6.88 22.68
C LEU A 401 31.26 6.90 22.42
N PRO A 402 32.09 6.18 23.20
CA PRO A 402 33.54 6.19 23.02
C PRO A 402 33.99 5.71 21.63
N GLU A 403 33.31 4.70 21.08
CA GLU A 403 33.57 4.19 19.74
C GLU A 403 33.32 5.24 18.66
N GLY A 404 32.32 6.10 18.85
CA GLY A 404 32.03 7.23 17.97
C GLY A 404 33.18 8.23 17.91
N CYS A 405 33.73 8.60 19.08
CA CYS A 405 34.89 9.51 19.15
C CYS A 405 36.13 8.88 18.50
N ALA A 406 36.38 7.59 18.75
CA ALA A 406 37.51 6.89 18.16
C ALA A 406 37.40 6.81 16.63
N ASN A 407 36.19 6.60 16.10
CA ASN A 407 35.95 6.57 14.65
C ASN A 407 36.05 7.94 13.99
N GLU A 408 35.65 9.01 14.70
CA GLU A 408 35.86 10.38 14.24
C GLU A 408 37.36 10.69 14.08
N GLU A 409 38.18 10.32 15.07
CA GLU A 409 39.64 10.46 15.01
C GLU A 409 40.27 9.59 13.91
N GLU A 410 39.84 8.33 13.81
CA GLU A 410 40.28 7.40 12.76
C GLU A 410 40.02 8.00 11.38
N LEU A 411 38.80 8.49 11.12
CA LEU A 411 38.43 9.11 9.85
C LEU A 411 39.24 10.38 9.57
N ALA A 412 39.46 11.23 10.58
CA ALA A 412 40.27 12.44 10.46
C ALA A 412 41.74 12.14 10.13
N SER A 413 42.25 11.00 10.59
CA SER A 413 43.61 10.53 10.30
C SER A 413 43.76 9.84 8.93
N GLY A 414 42.66 9.68 8.18
CA GLY A 414 42.63 8.94 6.91
C GLY A 414 42.63 7.42 7.07
N GLY A 415 42.32 6.94 8.27
CA GLY A 415 42.16 5.53 8.60
C GLY A 415 40.83 4.94 8.10
N SER A 416 40.70 3.63 8.26
CA SER A 416 39.52 2.87 7.84
C SER A 416 39.21 1.70 8.78
N SER A 417 39.74 1.74 10.01
CA SER A 417 39.50 0.70 11.01
C SER A 417 38.39 1.13 11.97
N TRP A 418 37.16 0.76 11.63
CA TRP A 418 36.00 1.19 12.41
C TRP A 418 35.74 0.34 13.64
N ARG A 419 35.42 1.01 14.75
CA ARG A 419 35.04 0.40 16.02
C ARG A 419 33.52 0.36 16.15
N ARG A 420 33.02 -0.77 16.64
CA ARG A 420 31.60 -1.01 16.90
C ARG A 420 31.44 -1.31 18.40
N PRO A 421 30.41 -0.77 19.08
CA PRO A 421 30.11 -1.16 20.45
C PRO A 421 29.71 -2.64 20.51
N PRO A 422 29.88 -3.33 21.65
CA PRO A 422 29.45 -4.73 21.82
C PRO A 422 27.96 -4.90 21.50
N GLU A 423 27.57 -6.07 20.99
CA GLU A 423 26.15 -6.46 20.89
C GLU A 423 25.66 -6.90 22.29
N ASP A 424 24.46 -6.44 22.67
CA ASP A 424 23.82 -6.78 23.95
C ASP A 424 23.07 -8.11 23.88
#